data_AF-A0A7G1I714-F1
#
_entry.id   AF-A0A7G1I714-F1
#
_cell.length_a   1.000
_cell.length_b   1.000
_cell.length_c   1.000
_cell.angle_alpha   90.00
_cell.angle_beta   90.00
_cell.angle_gamma   90.00
#
_symmetry.space_group_name_H-M   'P 1'
#
loop_
_entity.id
_entity.type
_entity.pdbx_description
1 polymer ?
#
loop_
_entity_poly.entity_id
_entity_poly.type
_entity_poly.pdbx_seq_one_letter_code
_entity_poly.pdbx_strand_id
1 'polypeptide(L)'
;MDVGLTSEQLALRDTVRDILRAECPPDVARQAITDPERWRALWKTVVGLGWTELAVADSAGDFGPVELVLVLEECGAAIAPIPLLSSVGLAAGVLRACRLDDVLAEIAGGVVATLAVHSPDTGCRGHP
;
A
#
# COMPACT_ATOMS: atom_id res chain seq x y z
N MET A 1 -11.78 9.29 26.67
CA MET A 1 -10.92 8.47 25.79
C MET A 1 -10.76 9.26 24.52
N ASP A 2 -9.55 9.70 24.23
CA ASP A 2 -9.24 10.38 22.97
C ASP A 2 -8.94 9.29 21.94
N VAL A 3 -9.82 9.17 20.94
CA VAL A 3 -9.74 8.17 19.86
C VAL A 3 -9.32 8.84 18.53
N GLY A 4 -8.90 10.10 18.58
CA GLY A 4 -8.45 10.86 17.43
C GLY A 4 -7.04 10.48 16.97
N LEU A 5 -6.74 10.79 15.72
CA LEU A 5 -5.38 10.75 15.18
C LEU A 5 -4.50 11.79 15.86
N THR A 6 -3.22 11.47 16.04
CA THR A 6 -2.22 12.45 16.50
C THR A 6 -2.00 13.53 15.44
N SER A 7 -1.40 14.66 15.84
CA SER A 7 -1.02 15.72 14.90
C SER A 7 -0.07 15.22 13.81
N GLU A 8 0.83 14.28 14.14
CA GLU A 8 1.77 13.66 13.19
C GLU A 8 1.05 12.76 12.19
N GLN A 9 0.09 11.96 12.66
CA GLN A 9 -0.77 11.12 11.81
C GLN A 9 -1.64 11.96 10.87
N LEU A 10 -2.21 13.07 11.38
CA LEU A 10 -2.96 14.02 10.56
C LEU A 10 -2.07 14.64 9.47
N ALA A 11 -0.85 15.06 9.84
CA ALA A 11 0.11 15.63 8.91
C ALA A 11 0.55 14.61 7.84
N LEU A 12 0.78 13.35 8.23
CA LEU A 12 1.08 12.26 7.30
C LEU A 12 -0.07 12.07 6.30
N ARG A 13 -1.30 11.92 6.79
CA ARG A 13 -2.49 11.75 5.94
C ARG A 13 -2.63 12.89 4.93
N ASP A 14 -2.52 14.14 5.40
CA ASP A 14 -2.70 15.30 4.54
C ASP A 14 -1.54 15.42 3.51
N THR A 15 -0.31 15.06 3.89
CA THR A 15 0.84 15.00 2.97
C THR A 15 0.64 13.94 1.88
N VAL A 16 0.24 12.73 2.26
CA VAL A 16 -0.02 11.62 1.32
C VAL A 16 -1.13 12.00 0.35
N ARG A 17 -2.21 12.61 0.86
CA ARG A 17 -3.33 13.11 0.05
C ARG A 17 -2.87 14.11 -1.00
N ASP A 18 -2.07 15.10 -0.61
CA ASP A 18 -1.61 16.15 -1.51
C ASP A 18 -0.67 15.61 -2.59
N ILE A 19 0.22 14.66 -2.22
CA ILE A 19 1.07 13.95 -3.17
C ILE A 19 0.22 13.16 -4.17
N LEU A 20 -0.76 12.38 -3.71
CA LEU A 20 -1.61 11.59 -4.60
C LEU A 20 -2.48 12.46 -5.52
N ARG A 21 -2.91 13.64 -5.08
CA ARG A 21 -3.61 14.60 -5.94
C ARG A 21 -2.73 15.10 -7.09
N ALA A 22 -1.45 15.30 -6.83
CA ALA A 22 -0.49 15.73 -7.85
C ALA A 22 -0.06 14.58 -8.79
N GLU A 23 0.28 13.42 -8.22
CA GLU A 23 0.90 12.30 -8.93
C GLU A 23 -0.12 11.32 -9.52
N CYS A 24 -1.32 11.23 -8.95
CA CYS A 24 -2.40 10.33 -9.37
C CYS A 24 -3.74 11.08 -9.52
N PRO A 25 -3.83 12.10 -10.38
CA PRO A 25 -5.11 12.71 -10.71
C PRO A 25 -6.07 11.68 -11.37
N PRO A 26 -7.39 11.91 -11.38
CA PRO A 26 -8.38 10.93 -11.87
C PRO A 26 -8.11 10.38 -13.28
N ASP A 27 -7.47 11.16 -14.15
CA ASP A 27 -7.11 10.72 -15.49
C ASP A 27 -5.99 9.67 -15.50
N VAL A 28 -5.03 9.75 -14.57
CA VAL A 28 -3.97 8.73 -14.40
C VAL A 28 -4.59 7.41 -13.96
N ALA A 29 -5.49 7.45 -12.96
CA ALA A 29 -6.22 6.27 -12.51
C ALA A 29 -7.06 5.64 -13.65
N ARG A 30 -7.74 6.47 -14.46
CA ARG A 30 -8.51 5.98 -15.61
C ARG A 30 -7.64 5.35 -16.69
N GLN A 31 -6.47 5.93 -16.98
CA GLN A 31 -5.56 5.40 -17.99
C GLN A 31 -5.02 4.01 -17.63
N ALA A 32 -4.87 3.69 -16.35
CA ALA A 32 -4.44 2.37 -15.89
C ALA A 32 -5.41 1.23 -16.29
N ILE A 33 -6.65 1.54 -16.66
CA ILE A 33 -7.61 0.55 -17.18
C ILE A 33 -7.16 0.02 -18.54
N THR A 34 -6.56 0.86 -19.37
CA THR A 34 -6.16 0.53 -20.74
C THR A 34 -4.66 0.35 -20.91
N ASP A 35 -3.87 0.87 -19.97
CA ASP A 35 -2.42 0.78 -19.97
C ASP A 35 -1.93 0.01 -18.72
N PRO A 36 -1.55 -1.28 -18.88
CA PRO A 36 -1.10 -2.11 -17.76
C PRO A 36 0.26 -1.68 -17.18
N GLU A 37 0.96 -0.74 -17.81
CA GLU A 37 2.25 -0.25 -17.35
C GLU A 37 2.13 1.06 -16.55
N ARG A 38 0.95 1.69 -16.57
CA ARG A 38 0.72 3.04 -16.01
C ARG A 38 1.09 3.16 -14.54
N TRP A 39 0.95 2.07 -13.78
CA TRP A 39 1.27 2.01 -12.36
C TRP A 39 2.75 2.25 -12.04
N ARG A 40 3.68 1.95 -12.96
CA ARG A 40 5.12 1.99 -12.67
C ARG A 40 5.66 3.37 -12.34
N ALA A 41 5.12 4.41 -12.98
CA ALA A 41 5.55 5.79 -12.74
C ALA A 41 5.20 6.20 -11.30
N LEU A 42 3.94 6.02 -10.90
CA LEU A 42 3.49 6.29 -9.54
C LEU A 42 4.19 5.39 -8.52
N TRP A 43 4.42 4.11 -8.86
CA TRP A 43 5.15 3.18 -7.99
C TRP A 43 6.57 3.65 -7.70
N LYS A 44 7.30 4.09 -8.73
CA LYS A 44 8.64 4.66 -8.56
C LYS A 44 8.62 5.89 -7.65
N THR A 45 7.61 6.75 -7.77
CA THR A 45 7.44 7.90 -6.89
C THR A 45 7.26 7.48 -5.44
N VAL A 46 6.32 6.57 -5.14
CA VAL A 46 6.03 6.17 -3.74
C VAL A 46 7.18 5.37 -3.10
N VAL A 47 7.93 4.59 -3.89
CA VAL A 47 9.17 3.94 -3.43
C VAL A 47 10.22 5.01 -3.08
N GLY A 48 10.40 6.02 -3.94
CA GLY A 48 11.33 7.12 -3.68
C GLY A 48 10.95 7.99 -2.48
N LEU A 49 9.66 8.02 -2.12
CA LEU A 49 9.14 8.67 -0.92
C LEU A 49 9.19 7.79 0.33
N GLY A 50 9.66 6.54 0.22
CA GLY A 50 9.80 5.61 1.34
C GLY A 50 8.49 4.96 1.81
N TRP A 51 7.39 5.07 1.07
CA TRP A 51 6.10 4.51 1.52
C TRP A 51 6.13 2.98 1.61
N THR A 52 6.98 2.34 0.81
CA THR A 52 7.17 0.89 0.85
C THR A 52 7.90 0.43 2.11
N GLU A 53 8.63 1.30 2.81
CA GLU A 53 9.30 0.98 4.08
C GLU A 53 8.30 0.60 5.19
N LEU A 54 7.02 0.96 5.03
CA LEU A 54 5.93 0.45 5.87
C LEU A 54 5.77 -1.08 5.81
N ALA A 55 6.46 -1.76 4.90
CA ALA A 55 6.54 -3.23 4.88
C ALA A 55 7.30 -3.78 6.10
N VAL A 56 8.27 -3.05 6.62
CA VAL A 56 9.03 -3.41 7.83
C VAL A 56 8.50 -2.73 9.10
N ALA A 57 7.45 -1.90 8.98
CA ALA A 57 6.84 -1.23 10.12
C ALA A 57 6.29 -2.24 11.14
N ASP A 58 6.65 -2.04 12.40
CA ASP A 58 6.13 -2.76 13.56
C ASP A 58 5.84 -1.76 14.67
N SER A 59 5.01 -2.17 15.62
CA SER A 59 4.56 -1.42 16.80
C SER A 59 5.68 -0.85 17.70
N ALA A 60 6.93 -1.25 17.49
CA ALA A 60 8.10 -0.75 18.22
C ALA A 60 8.94 0.30 17.46
N GLY A 61 8.62 0.58 16.19
CA GLY A 61 9.33 1.57 15.36
C GLY A 61 8.62 2.92 15.28
N ASP A 62 9.20 3.84 14.50
CA ASP A 62 8.66 5.19 14.26
C ASP A 62 7.35 5.19 13.46
N PHE A 63 7.11 4.13 12.67
CA PHE A 63 5.88 3.93 11.92
C PHE A 63 5.21 2.63 12.35
N GLY A 64 3.91 2.71 12.62
CA GLY A 64 3.10 1.59 13.08
C GLY A 64 1.96 1.25 12.12
N PRO A 65 1.04 0.37 12.55
CA PRO A 65 -0.09 -0.06 11.74
C PRO A 65 -1.06 1.08 11.39
N VAL A 66 -1.12 2.14 12.20
CA VAL A 66 -2.00 3.29 11.93
C VAL A 66 -1.48 4.09 10.73
N GLU A 67 -0.18 4.36 10.67
CA GLU A 67 0.45 5.09 9.56
C GLU A 67 0.28 4.31 8.25
N LEU A 68 0.43 2.98 8.28
CA LEU A 68 0.12 2.13 7.13
C LEU A 68 -1.34 2.27 6.68
N VAL A 69 -2.30 2.24 7.61
CA VAL A 69 -3.72 2.42 7.28
C VAL A 69 -3.97 3.78 6.65
N LEU A 70 -3.41 4.87 7.21
CA LEU A 70 -3.59 6.22 6.67
C LEU A 70 -3.07 6.34 5.24
N VAL A 71 -1.90 5.77 4.94
CA VAL A 71 -1.35 5.77 3.58
C VAL A 71 -2.26 4.97 2.63
N LEU A 72 -2.73 3.80 3.06
CA LEU A 72 -3.63 2.95 2.26
C LEU A 72 -5.00 3.59 2.03
N GLU A 73 -5.55 4.30 3.02
CA GLU A 73 -6.82 5.03 2.89
C GLU A 73 -6.73 6.11 1.82
N GLU A 74 -5.69 6.93 1.84
CA GLU A 74 -5.51 7.97 0.82
C GLU A 74 -5.20 7.36 -0.56
N CYS A 75 -4.47 6.24 -0.64
CA CYS A 75 -4.32 5.47 -1.88
C CYS A 75 -5.68 5.03 -2.43
N GLY A 76 -6.58 4.53 -1.56
CA GLY A 76 -7.94 4.16 -1.93
C GLY A 76 -8.77 5.35 -2.39
N ALA A 77 -8.69 6.48 -1.68
CA ALA A 77 -9.39 7.72 -2.03
C ALA A 77 -8.98 8.26 -3.41
N ALA A 78 -7.70 8.12 -3.78
CA ALA A 78 -7.18 8.50 -5.09
C ALA A 78 -7.41 7.44 -6.19
N ILE A 79 -7.90 6.24 -5.82
CA ILE A 79 -7.93 5.06 -6.71
C ILE A 79 -6.52 4.82 -7.30
N ALA A 80 -5.51 4.93 -6.44
CA ALA A 80 -4.12 4.85 -6.84
C ALA A 80 -3.85 3.46 -7.45
N PRO A 81 -3.49 3.37 -8.75
CA PRO A 81 -3.35 2.10 -9.43
C PRO A 81 -1.97 1.50 -9.12
N ILE A 82 -1.64 1.25 -7.86
CA ILE A 82 -0.31 0.75 -7.43
C ILE A 82 -0.44 -0.42 -6.45
N PRO A 83 0.55 -1.33 -6.41
CA PRO A 83 0.49 -2.56 -5.61
C PRO A 83 0.85 -2.33 -4.13
N LEU A 84 0.51 -1.18 -3.55
CA LEU A 84 0.84 -0.87 -2.16
C LEU A 84 0.04 -1.75 -1.20
N LEU A 85 -1.27 -1.88 -1.41
CA LEU A 85 -2.12 -2.76 -0.60
C LEU A 85 -1.69 -4.23 -0.73
N SER A 86 -1.47 -4.73 -1.95
CA SER A 86 -1.13 -6.13 -2.18
C SER A 86 0.26 -6.49 -1.62
N SER A 87 1.25 -5.62 -1.82
CA SER A 87 2.64 -5.89 -1.43
C SER A 87 2.88 -5.58 0.04
N VAL A 88 2.56 -4.36 0.48
CA VAL A 88 2.89 -3.85 1.82
C VAL A 88 1.81 -4.17 2.84
N GLY A 89 0.53 -4.06 2.44
CA GLY A 89 -0.59 -4.38 3.32
C GLY A 89 -0.73 -5.90 3.55
N LEU A 90 -0.82 -6.67 2.47
CA LEU A 90 -1.16 -8.10 2.53
C LEU A 90 0.08 -9.01 2.60
N ALA A 91 0.94 -8.98 1.57
CA ALA A 91 2.08 -9.89 1.51
C ALA A 91 3.06 -9.66 2.67
N ALA A 92 3.51 -8.41 2.88
CA ALA A 92 4.38 -8.09 4.00
C ALA A 92 3.70 -8.34 5.36
N GLY A 93 2.38 -8.16 5.47
CA GLY A 93 1.62 -8.51 6.67
C GLY A 93 1.77 -9.97 7.08
N VAL A 94 1.64 -10.90 6.12
CA VAL A 94 1.83 -12.34 6.37
C VAL A 94 3.31 -12.67 6.61
N LEU A 95 4.22 -12.09 5.84
CA LEU A 95 5.66 -12.33 5.96
C LEU A 95 6.22 -11.88 7.32
N ARG A 96 5.71 -10.80 7.90
CA ARG A 96 6.02 -10.37 9.29
C ARG A 96 5.65 -11.45 10.30
N ALA A 97 4.48 -12.07 10.17
CA ALA A 97 4.07 -13.17 11.04
C ALA A 97 4.99 -14.41 10.88
N CYS A 98 5.61 -14.57 9.72
CA CYS A 98 6.58 -15.62 9.43
C CYS A 98 8.04 -15.26 9.78
N ARG A 99 8.34 -14.02 10.18
CA ARG A 99 9.70 -13.49 10.45
C ARG A 99 10.66 -13.65 9.26
N LEU A 100 10.19 -13.30 8.07
CA LEU A 100 10.98 -13.33 6.84
C LEU A 100 11.57 -11.95 6.52
N ASP A 101 12.47 -11.47 7.39
CA ASP A 101 12.98 -10.10 7.38
C ASP A 101 13.71 -9.72 6.08
N ASP A 102 14.47 -10.64 5.49
CA ASP A 102 15.16 -10.41 4.21
C ASP A 102 14.17 -10.10 3.07
N VAL A 103 13.03 -10.81 3.03
CA VAL A 103 11.98 -10.59 2.02
C VAL A 103 11.21 -9.30 2.29
N LEU A 104 11.02 -8.95 3.56
CA LEU A 104 10.42 -7.68 3.94
C LEU A 104 11.29 -6.49 3.51
N ALA A 105 12.62 -6.62 3.64
CA ALA A 105 13.56 -5.61 3.16
C ALA A 105 13.53 -5.46 1.64
N GLU A 106 13.35 -6.56 0.88
CA GLU A 106 13.13 -6.49 -0.57
C GLU A 106 11.84 -5.72 -0.92
N ILE A 107 10.73 -6.02 -0.24
CA ILE A 107 9.45 -5.29 -0.45
C ILE A 107 9.60 -3.82 -0.07
N ALA A 108 10.29 -3.52 1.03
CA ALA A 108 10.62 -2.15 1.43
C ALA A 108 11.43 -1.40 0.35
N GLY A 109 12.33 -2.10 -0.34
CA GLY A 109 13.05 -1.60 -1.51
C GLY A 109 12.22 -1.46 -2.79
N GLY A 110 10.93 -1.80 -2.76
CA GLY A 110 10.00 -1.65 -3.89
C GLY A 110 9.74 -2.92 -4.70
N VAL A 111 10.19 -4.09 -4.23
CA VAL A 111 9.78 -5.37 -4.82
C VAL A 111 8.27 -5.54 -4.67
N VAL A 112 7.61 -5.85 -5.79
CA VAL A 112 6.17 -6.07 -5.83
C VAL A 112 5.87 -7.51 -5.42
N ALA A 113 4.95 -7.66 -4.47
CA ALA A 113 4.51 -8.95 -3.96
C ALA A 113 2.98 -8.99 -3.85
N THR A 114 2.43 -10.20 -3.76
CA THR A 114 1.00 -10.39 -3.52
C THR A 114 0.75 -11.66 -2.73
N LEU A 115 -0.33 -11.67 -1.96
CA LEU A 115 -0.79 -12.84 -1.23
C LEU A 115 -1.78 -13.64 -2.10
N ALA A 116 -1.34 -14.79 -2.62
CA ALA A 116 -2.18 -15.69 -3.40
C ALA A 116 -2.93 -16.68 -2.49
N VAL A 117 -4.15 -16.32 -2.07
CA VAL A 117 -4.99 -17.18 -1.20
C VAL A 117 -5.98 -18.06 -1.96
N HIS A 118 -6.24 -17.76 -3.24
CA HIS A 118 -7.25 -18.48 -4.01
C HIS A 118 -6.66 -19.69 -4.73
N SER A 119 -7.21 -20.88 -4.46
CA SER A 119 -6.91 -22.07 -5.26
C SER A 119 -7.91 -22.21 -6.42
N PRO A 120 -7.49 -22.74 -7.59
CA PRO A 120 -8.37 -22.92 -8.76
C PRO A 120 -9.65 -23.70 -8.45
N ASP A 121 -9.59 -24.65 -7.50
CA ASP A 121 -10.68 -25.57 -7.18
C ASP A 121 -11.66 -25.01 -6.12
N THR A 122 -11.33 -23.86 -5.52
CA THR A 122 -12.13 -23.20 -4.47
C THR A 122 -12.87 -21.96 -4.96
N GLY A 123 -13.06 -21.81 -6.28
CA GLY A 123 -13.88 -20.76 -6.88
C GLY A 123 -15.17 -20.54 -6.08
N CYS A 124 -15.47 -19.27 -5.74
CA CYS A 124 -16.79 -18.90 -5.23
C CYS A 124 -17.81 -19.45 -6.24
N ARG A 125 -18.46 -20.57 -5.90
CA ARG A 125 -19.56 -21.10 -6.69
C ARG A 125 -20.60 -19.99 -6.70
N GLY A 126 -20.70 -19.25 -7.81
CA GLY A 126 -21.80 -18.35 -8.04
C GLY A 126 -23.07 -19.17 -7.84
N HIS A 127 -23.81 -18.87 -6.78
CA HIS A 127 -25.17 -19.36 -6.69
C HIS A 127 -25.93 -18.76 -7.89
N PRO A 128 -26.69 -19.59 -8.64
CA PRO A 128 -27.44 -19.15 -9.81
C PRO A 128 -28.46 -18.06 -9.48
#